data_AF-A0A965W3T0-F1
#
_entry.id   AF-A0A965W3T0-F1
#
_cell.length_a   1.000
_cell.length_b   1.000
_cell.length_c   1.000
_cell.angle_alpha   90.00
_cell.angle_beta   90.00
_cell.angle_gamma   90.00
#
_symmetry.space_group_name_H-M   'P 1'
#
loop_
_entity.id
_entity.type
_entity.pdbx_description
1 polymer ?
#
loop_
_entity_poly.entity_id
_entity_poly.type
_entity_poly.pdbx_seq_one_letter_code
_entity_poly.pdbx_strand_id
1 'polypeptide(L)'
;MIIELNEDTFDEYAVKNYRNPNCTSVLEFLDDLKTIKYVKRLINKYVAQKDLKERLILNHIISLSNVFGVEATVNMLHYKIEKRNHHVLNAFFLFLNYIETEDLEFLDLNLYNSLKKKI
;
A
#
# COMPACT_ATOMS: atom_id res chain seq x y z
N MET A 1 3.86 14.06 2.54
CA MET A 1 2.56 14.63 2.97
C MET A 1 1.45 13.71 2.49
N ILE A 2 0.70 13.12 3.42
CA ILE A 2 -0.41 12.21 3.09
C ILE A 2 -1.63 13.05 2.68
N ILE A 3 -2.17 12.79 1.48
CA ILE A 3 -3.36 13.49 0.97
C ILE A 3 -4.61 12.74 1.44
N GLU A 4 -5.58 13.45 2.01
CA GLU A 4 -6.89 12.87 2.34
C GLU A 4 -7.71 12.68 1.05
N LEU A 5 -7.96 11.42 0.71
CA LEU A 5 -8.83 11.02 -0.41
C LEU A 5 -10.25 10.72 0.10
N ASN A 6 -11.23 10.85 -0.79
CA ASN A 6 -12.61 10.43 -0.57
C ASN A 6 -13.14 9.64 -1.79
N GLU A 7 -14.40 9.20 -1.76
CA GLU A 7 -14.95 8.36 -2.84
C GLU A 7 -14.96 9.10 -4.19
N ASP A 8 -15.24 10.41 -4.17
CA ASP A 8 -15.31 11.23 -5.38
C ASP A 8 -13.92 11.57 -5.95
N THR A 9 -12.90 11.66 -5.10
CA THR A 9 -11.54 12.07 -5.51
C THR A 9 -10.58 10.91 -5.75
N PHE A 10 -10.88 9.71 -5.23
CA PHE A 10 -9.98 8.56 -5.32
C PHE A 10 -9.69 8.15 -6.77
N ASP A 11 -10.74 8.01 -7.59
CA ASP A 11 -10.59 7.53 -8.97
C ASP A 11 -9.82 8.55 -9.83
N GLU A 12 -10.16 9.84 -9.70
CA GLU A 12 -9.45 10.91 -10.40
C GLU A 12 -7.97 10.96 -9.97
N TYR A 13 -7.69 10.81 -8.68
CA TYR A 13 -6.33 10.75 -8.16
C TYR A 13 -5.56 9.55 -8.71
N ALA A 14 -6.17 8.36 -8.75
CA ALA A 14 -5.55 7.16 -9.30
C ALA A 14 -5.21 7.32 -10.79
N VAL A 15 -6.15 7.84 -11.59
CA VAL A 15 -5.93 8.10 -13.03
C VAL A 15 -4.81 9.13 -13.23
N LYS A 16 -4.83 10.24 -12.48
CA LYS A 16 -3.81 11.30 -12.60
C LYS A 16 -2.39 10.82 -12.30
N ASN A 17 -2.25 9.88 -11.36
CA ASN A 17 -0.95 9.36 -10.93
C ASN A 17 -0.52 8.07 -11.65
N TYR A 18 -1.39 7.49 -12.48
CA TYR A 18 -1.02 6.29 -13.22
C TYR A 18 0.00 6.61 -14.32
N ARG A 19 1.15 5.93 -14.24
CA ARG A 19 2.35 6.07 -15.06
C ARG A 19 2.91 4.69 -15.39
N ASN A 20 2.10 3.86 -16.04
CA ASN A 20 2.58 2.62 -16.63
C ASN A 20 3.00 2.89 -18.09
N PRO A 21 4.30 2.93 -18.42
CA PRO A 21 4.78 3.21 -19.78
C PRO A 21 4.41 2.11 -20.79
N ASN A 22 4.06 0.92 -20.30
CA ASN A 22 3.63 -0.20 -21.13
C ASN A 22 2.11 -0.37 -21.15
N CYS A 23 1.35 0.59 -20.59
CA CYS A 23 -0.11 0.49 -20.56
C CYS A 23 -0.68 0.47 -21.98
N THR A 24 -1.26 -0.66 -22.37
CA THR A 24 -1.88 -0.80 -23.69
C THR A 24 -3.40 -0.63 -23.66
N SER A 25 -4.02 -0.69 -22.48
CA SER A 25 -5.47 -0.59 -22.33
C SER A 25 -5.92 -0.16 -20.94
N VAL A 26 -7.16 0.35 -20.85
CA VAL A 26 -7.83 0.68 -19.57
C VAL A 26 -7.99 -0.55 -18.67
N LEU A 27 -8.04 -1.76 -19.25
CA LEU A 27 -8.17 -2.99 -18.47
C LEU A 27 -6.95 -3.24 -17.58
N GLU A 28 -5.75 -2.90 -18.04
CA GLU A 28 -4.52 -3.02 -17.23
C GLU A 28 -4.56 -2.10 -16.01
N PHE A 29 -4.98 -0.85 -16.18
CA PHE A 29 -5.19 0.08 -15.07
C PHE A 29 -6.18 -0.47 -14.04
N LEU A 30 -7.30 -1.02 -14.50
CA LEU A 30 -8.30 -1.62 -13.60
C LEU A 30 -7.75 -2.86 -12.89
N ASP A 31 -6.89 -3.64 -13.53
CA ASP A 31 -6.24 -4.80 -12.93
C ASP A 31 -5.19 -4.38 -11.89
N ASP A 32 -4.41 -3.34 -12.14
CA ASP A 32 -3.50 -2.77 -11.15
C ASP A 32 -4.26 -2.24 -9.92
N LEU A 33 -5.40 -1.58 -10.12
CA LEU A 33 -6.26 -1.15 -9.01
C LEU A 33 -6.79 -2.33 -8.16
N LYS A 34 -7.03 -3.51 -8.76
CA LYS A 34 -7.44 -4.70 -7.99
C LYS A 34 -6.35 -5.14 -7.00
N THR A 35 -5.08 -4.82 -7.26
CA THR A 35 -3.97 -5.12 -6.34
C THR A 35 -4.16 -4.43 -4.98
N ILE A 36 -4.73 -3.21 -4.94
CA ILE A 36 -5.07 -2.52 -3.68
C ILE A 36 -6.02 -3.36 -2.83
N LYS A 37 -7.09 -3.90 -3.45
CA LYS A 37 -8.05 -4.78 -2.78
C LYS A 37 -7.37 -6.06 -2.28
N TYR A 38 -6.38 -6.57 -3.01
CA TYR A 38 -5.64 -7.74 -2.58
C TYR A 38 -4.73 -7.45 -1.39
N VAL A 39 -3.98 -6.34 -1.40
CA VAL A 39 -3.18 -5.91 -0.23
C VAL A 39 -4.08 -5.77 1.00
N LYS A 40 -5.23 -5.10 0.87
CA LYS A 40 -6.23 -4.99 1.96
C LYS A 40 -6.63 -6.36 2.50
N ARG A 41 -6.92 -7.33 1.64
CA ARG A 41 -7.29 -8.70 2.04
C ARG A 41 -6.16 -9.37 2.83
N LEU A 42 -4.91 -9.23 2.39
CA LEU A 42 -3.75 -9.83 3.06
C LEU A 42 -3.50 -9.21 4.44
N ILE A 43 -3.59 -7.89 4.55
CA ILE A 43 -3.46 -7.18 5.83
C ILE A 43 -4.58 -7.61 6.80
N ASN A 44 -5.83 -7.65 6.34
CA ASN A 44 -6.96 -8.08 7.18
C ASN A 44 -6.82 -9.54 7.63
N LYS A 45 -6.32 -10.42 6.77
CA LYS A 45 -6.03 -11.82 7.13
C LYS A 45 -4.94 -11.90 8.21
N TYR A 46 -3.87 -11.12 8.08
CA TYR A 46 -2.82 -11.08 9.09
C TYR A 46 -3.35 -10.59 10.44
N VAL A 47 -4.14 -9.51 10.46
CA VAL A 47 -4.70 -8.98 11.71
C VAL A 47 -5.60 -10.02 12.39
N ALA A 48 -6.41 -10.75 11.63
CA ALA A 48 -7.37 -11.72 12.16
C ALA A 48 -6.74 -13.07 12.55
N GLN A 49 -5.79 -13.59 11.77
CA GLN A 49 -5.28 -14.97 11.89
C GLN A 49 -3.79 -15.07 12.21
N LYS A 50 -3.08 -13.93 12.25
CA LYS A 50 -1.61 -13.86 12.39
C LYS A 50 -0.82 -14.62 11.30
N ASP A 51 -1.48 -14.98 10.19
CA ASP A 51 -0.85 -15.53 8.98
C ASP A 51 -0.38 -14.39 8.07
N LEU A 52 0.91 -14.08 8.16
CA LEU A 52 1.55 -13.03 7.39
C LEU A 52 2.17 -13.58 6.11
N LYS A 53 1.98 -12.85 5.00
CA LYS A 53 2.62 -13.14 3.71
C LYS A 53 3.54 -11.98 3.31
N GLU A 54 4.62 -11.78 4.06
CA GLU A 54 5.50 -10.60 3.99
C GLU A 54 5.94 -10.28 2.55
N ARG A 55 6.58 -11.26 1.88
CA ARG A 55 7.09 -11.10 0.51
C ARG A 55 5.99 -10.79 -0.50
N LEU A 56 4.83 -11.41 -0.36
CA LEU A 56 3.70 -11.18 -1.26
C LEU A 56 3.14 -9.77 -1.10
N ILE A 57 2.97 -9.30 0.14
CA ILE A 57 2.51 -7.94 0.41
C ILE A 57 3.51 -6.92 -0.13
N LEU A 58 4.81 -7.11 0.11
CA LEU A 58 5.86 -6.24 -0.42
C LEU A 58 5.84 -6.18 -1.95
N ASN A 59 5.76 -7.33 -2.60
CA ASN A 59 5.72 -7.39 -4.07
C ASN A 59 4.51 -6.61 -4.62
N HIS A 60 3.34 -6.73 -3.99
CA HIS A 60 2.16 -5.98 -4.40
C HIS A 60 2.30 -4.47 -4.19
N ILE A 61 2.87 -4.04 -3.05
CA ILE A 61 3.11 -2.61 -2.78
C ILE A 61 4.13 -2.03 -3.78
N ILE A 62 5.23 -2.75 -4.04
CA ILE A 62 6.24 -2.34 -5.02
C ILE A 62 5.61 -2.26 -6.42
N SER A 63 4.83 -3.27 -6.82
CA SER A 63 4.14 -3.28 -8.11
C SER A 63 3.22 -2.07 -8.26
N LEU A 64 2.45 -1.72 -7.23
CA LEU A 64 1.63 -0.50 -7.23
C LEU A 64 2.50 0.76 -7.36
N SER A 65 3.61 0.87 -6.62
CA SER A 65 4.49 2.03 -6.70
C SER A 65 5.17 2.20 -8.06
N ASN A 66 5.41 1.10 -8.78
CA ASN A 66 6.01 1.16 -10.11
C ASN A 66 5.06 1.80 -11.14
N VAL A 67 3.75 1.62 -10.96
CA VAL A 67 2.74 2.11 -11.91
C VAL A 67 2.01 3.36 -11.43
N PHE A 68 1.93 3.63 -10.13
CA PHE A 68 1.27 4.83 -9.59
C PHE A 68 2.26 5.84 -8.97
N GLY A 69 3.53 5.46 -8.78
CA GLY A 69 4.46 6.19 -7.94
C GLY A 69 4.30 5.87 -6.45
N VAL A 70 5.36 6.16 -5.69
CA VAL A 70 5.42 5.89 -4.24
C VAL A 70 4.34 6.66 -3.48
N GLU A 71 4.27 7.97 -3.68
CA GLU A 71 3.35 8.85 -2.95
C GLU A 71 1.88 8.43 -3.16
N ALA A 72 1.47 8.22 -4.41
CA ALA A 72 0.10 7.81 -4.70
C ALA A 72 -0.23 6.42 -4.14
N THR A 73 0.72 5.49 -4.17
CA THR A 73 0.55 4.16 -3.58
C THR A 73 0.30 4.22 -2.08
N VAL A 74 1.08 5.03 -1.35
CA VAL A 74 0.88 5.26 0.10
C VAL A 74 -0.50 5.82 0.37
N ASN A 75 -0.85 6.94 -0.30
CA ASN A 75 -2.13 7.63 -0.10
C ASN A 75 -3.33 6.73 -0.40
N MET A 76 -3.31 6.01 -1.53
CA MET A 76 -4.40 5.14 -1.94
C MET A 76 -4.59 3.94 -0.98
N LEU A 77 -3.49 3.35 -0.49
CA LEU A 77 -3.57 2.24 0.46
C LEU A 77 -4.03 2.70 1.85
N HIS A 78 -3.56 3.85 2.34
CA HIS A 78 -4.07 4.45 3.59
C HIS A 78 -5.57 4.73 3.51
N TYR A 79 -6.04 5.25 2.37
CA TYR A 79 -7.46 5.52 2.18
C TYR A 79 -8.31 4.23 2.14
N LYS A 80 -7.88 3.19 1.43
CA LYS A 80 -8.70 1.96 1.26
C LYS A 80 -8.64 1.00 2.45
N ILE A 81 -7.59 1.03 3.26
CA ILE A 81 -7.41 0.16 4.43
C ILE A 81 -7.94 0.85 5.69
N GLU A 82 -8.64 0.12 6.56
CA GLU A 82 -9.21 0.71 7.78
C GLU A 82 -8.10 1.29 8.69
N LYS A 83 -8.30 2.49 9.26
CA LYS A 83 -7.32 3.18 10.12
C LYS A 83 -6.73 2.29 11.21
N ARG A 84 -7.54 1.44 11.83
CA ARG A 84 -7.09 0.46 12.86
C ARG A 84 -5.97 -0.47 12.38
N ASN A 85 -5.83 -0.70 11.08
CA ASN A 85 -4.85 -1.58 10.46
C ASN A 85 -3.64 -0.83 9.88
N HIS A 86 -3.60 0.51 9.99
CA HIS A 86 -2.51 1.32 9.45
C HIS A 86 -1.17 1.02 10.10
N HIS A 87 -1.14 0.63 11.37
CA HIS A 87 0.09 0.20 12.06
C HIS A 87 0.84 -0.93 11.33
N VAL A 88 0.12 -1.86 10.70
CA VAL A 88 0.69 -2.94 9.90
C VAL A 88 1.22 -2.40 8.58
N LEU A 89 0.42 -1.59 7.88
CA LEU A 89 0.76 -1.03 6.58
C LEU A 89 2.00 -0.12 6.67
N ASN A 90 2.06 0.71 7.70
CA ASN A 90 3.17 1.61 8.00
C ASN A 90 4.48 0.84 8.22
N ALA A 91 4.45 -0.37 8.78
CA ALA A 91 5.65 -1.20 8.90
C ALA A 91 6.21 -1.61 7.53
N PHE A 92 5.35 -1.90 6.56
CA PHE A 92 5.77 -2.18 5.18
C PHE A 92 6.29 -0.92 4.47
N PHE A 93 5.61 0.21 4.61
CA PHE A 93 6.05 1.47 3.99
C PHE A 93 7.37 1.97 4.55
N LEU A 94 7.55 1.92 5.88
CA LEU A 94 8.81 2.29 6.51
C LEU A 94 9.95 1.33 6.10
N PHE A 95 9.65 0.02 5.95
CA PHE A 95 10.64 -0.94 5.46
C PHE A 95 11.08 -0.65 4.02
N LEU A 96 10.17 -0.17 3.18
CA LEU A 96 10.46 0.22 1.79
C LEU A 96 11.04 1.65 1.65
N ASN A 97 11.18 2.38 2.76
CA ASN A 97 11.52 3.82 2.77
C ASN A 97 10.53 4.69 1.97
N TYR A 98 9.23 4.35 2.00
CA TYR A 98 8.18 5.12 1.32
C TYR A 98 7.61 6.25 2.19
N ILE A 99 7.84 6.17 3.50
CA ILE A 99 7.48 7.18 4.49
C ILE A 99 8.62 7.32 5.50
N GLU A 100 8.72 8.48 6.13
CA GLU A 100 9.67 8.72 7.20
C GLU A 100 9.04 8.38 8.56
N THR A 101 9.87 8.18 9.58
CA THR A 101 9.37 7.87 10.93
C THR A 101 8.54 8.98 11.54
N GLU A 102 8.73 10.21 11.07
CA GLU A 102 8.06 11.42 11.53
C GLU A 102 6.61 11.51 11.02
N ASP A 103 6.31 10.86 9.90
CA ASP A 103 4.96 10.78 9.32
C ASP A 103 4.09 9.68 9.98
N LEU A 104 4.62 8.98 10.99
CA LEU A 104 3.96 7.82 11.60
C LEU A 104 3.09 8.20 12.80
N GLU A 105 1.78 8.00 12.67
CA GLU A 105 0.89 7.99 13.84
C GLU A 105 1.00 6.69 14.64
N PHE A 106 1.06 5.54 13.97
CA PHE A 106 1.12 4.21 14.58
C PHE A 106 2.00 3.25 13.78
N LEU A 107 2.75 2.39 14.46
CA LEU A 107 3.66 1.43 13.85
C LEU A 107 3.66 0.09 14.61
N ASP A 108 3.51 -1.01 13.88
CA ASP A 108 3.84 -2.33 14.43
C ASP A 108 5.37 -2.55 14.42
N LEU A 109 6.02 -2.18 15.52
CA LEU A 109 7.48 -2.26 15.64
C LEU A 109 7.99 -3.72 15.58
N ASN A 110 7.21 -4.68 16.08
CA ASN A 110 7.58 -6.10 16.04
C ASN A 110 7.59 -6.61 14.60
N LEU A 111 6.56 -6.26 13.84
CA LEU A 111 6.49 -6.56 12.42
C LEU A 111 7.65 -5.90 11.65
N TYR A 112 7.87 -4.60 11.85
CA TYR A 112 8.97 -3.88 11.18
C TYR A 112 10.33 -4.54 11.42
N ASN A 113 10.62 -4.88 12.67
CA ASN A 113 11.85 -5.58 13.03
C ASN A 113 11.92 -6.99 12.44
N SER A 114 10.79 -7.70 12.33
CA SER A 114 10.71 -9.00 11.66
C SER A 114 11.02 -8.89 10.16
N LEU A 115 10.51 -7.85 9.48
CA LEU A 115 10.78 -7.61 8.06
C LEU A 115 12.28 -7.45 7.82
N LYS A 116 12.96 -6.60 8.62
CA LYS A 116 14.42 -6.40 8.55
C LYS A 116 15.28 -7.65 8.78
N LYS A 117 14.74 -8.64 9.49
CA LYS A 117 15.48 -9.88 9.82
C LYS A 117 15.27 -10.98 8.80
N LYS A 118 14.08 -11.05 8.19
CA LYS A 118 13.65 -12.17 7.33
C LYS A 118 13.87 -11.92 5.83
N ILE A 119 14.00 -10.66 5.43
CA ILE A 119 14.10 -10.21 4.04
C ILE A 119 15.38 -9.41 3.91
#